data_AF-A0A836S8E5-F1
#
_entry.id   AF-A0A836S8E5-F1
#
_cell.length_a   1.000
_cell.length_b   1.000
_cell.length_c   1.000
_cell.angle_alpha   90.00
_cell.angle_beta   90.00
_cell.angle_gamma   90.00
#
_symmetry.space_group_name_H-M   'P 1'
#
loop_
_entity.id
_entity.type
_entity.pdbx_description
1 polymer ?
#
loop_
_entity_poly.entity_id
_entity_poly.type
_entity_poly.pdbx_seq_one_letter_code
_entity_poly.pdbx_strand_id
1 'polypeptide(L)'
;MLNLTLKNVGIIKQAKIALNGLTVIAGENDTGKSTVGKLMFVIIKALSRFEQDLNEDKKKQIRETIESIYFQLRKSYSFQKYPALKQAFHPEVFFEEVEKLRAYNHFNELNLLLAKKRRIWDNVQSEYRQDEIQGTEFRSMTHELEKIQLDFEALNHLVTQKEDKKSVRGLSFSEKNLNLEH
;
A
#
# COMPACT_ATOMS: atom_id res chain seq x y z
N MET A 1 19.20 14.70 -18.20
CA MET A 1 19.74 13.71 -19.15
C MET A 1 19.34 12.33 -18.67
N LEU A 2 18.57 11.59 -19.46
CA LEU A 2 18.18 10.20 -19.15
C LEU A 2 19.05 9.26 -19.98
N ASN A 3 19.67 8.27 -19.33
CA ASN A 3 20.51 7.28 -19.99
C ASN A 3 19.85 5.91 -19.94
N LEU A 4 19.52 5.37 -21.11
CA LEU A 4 18.88 4.05 -21.25
C LEU A 4 19.92 3.04 -21.77
N THR A 5 20.06 1.91 -21.08
CA THR A 5 20.88 0.80 -21.57
C THR A 5 19.97 -0.40 -21.84
N LEU A 6 19.95 -0.86 -23.10
CA LEU A 6 19.20 -2.01 -23.54
C LEU A 6 20.15 -3.18 -23.77
N LYS A 7 19.74 -4.37 -23.34
CA LYS A 7 20.46 -5.63 -23.60
C LYS A 7 19.44 -6.71 -23.91
N ASN A 8 19.62 -7.42 -25.02
CA ASN A 8 18.80 -8.56 -25.45
C ASN A 8 17.29 -8.26 -25.50
N VAL A 9 16.89 -7.13 -26.10
CA VAL A 9 15.47 -6.74 -26.27
C VAL A 9 15.08 -6.81 -27.75
N GLY A 10 14.25 -7.80 -28.11
CA GLY A 10 13.89 -8.05 -29.51
C GLY A 10 15.15 -8.26 -30.36
N ILE A 11 15.27 -7.50 -31.46
CA ILE A 11 16.45 -7.53 -32.33
C ILE A 11 17.66 -6.75 -31.77
N ILE A 12 17.49 -6.01 -30.68
CA ILE A 12 18.55 -5.19 -30.08
C ILE A 12 19.35 -6.05 -29.09
N LYS A 13 20.55 -6.48 -29.50
CA LYS A 13 21.49 -7.18 -28.60
C LYS A 13 22.05 -6.25 -27.52
N GLN A 14 22.46 -5.05 -27.90
CA GLN A 14 22.93 -4.02 -26.97
C GLN A 14 22.69 -2.62 -27.55
N ALA A 15 22.19 -1.69 -26.74
CA ALA A 15 22.14 -0.27 -27.08
C ALA A 15 22.39 0.59 -25.83
N LYS A 16 23.05 1.73 -26.01
CA LYS A 16 23.16 2.79 -25.01
C LYS A 16 22.59 4.06 -25.65
N ILE A 17 21.51 4.59 -25.08
CA ILE A 17 20.75 5.70 -25.64
C ILE A 17 20.78 6.83 -24.62
N ALA A 18 21.30 7.98 -25.02
CA ALA A 18 21.24 9.20 -24.25
C ALA A 18 20.07 10.05 -24.76
N LEU A 19 19.15 10.40 -23.87
CA LEU A 19 17.98 11.23 -24.18
C LEU A 19 18.18 12.61 -23.57
N ASN A 20 18.32 13.60 -24.45
CA ASN A 20 18.58 15.00 -24.12
C ASN A 20 17.68 15.91 -24.97
N GLY A 21 16.70 16.57 -24.32
CA GLY A 21 15.74 17.43 -25.03
C GLY A 21 15.01 16.69 -26.15
N LEU A 22 14.88 17.32 -27.31
CA LEU A 22 14.33 16.69 -28.51
C LEU A 22 15.35 15.69 -29.08
N THR A 23 15.05 14.40 -28.97
CA THR A 23 15.89 13.31 -29.51
C THR A 23 15.16 12.59 -30.64
N VAL A 24 15.80 12.45 -31.80
CA VAL A 24 15.25 11.75 -32.98
C VAL A 24 15.91 10.37 -33.11
N ILE A 25 15.09 9.33 -33.28
CA ILE A 25 15.55 7.96 -33.53
C ILE A 25 15.39 7.66 -35.03
N ALA A 26 16.50 7.54 -35.75
CA ALA A 26 16.55 7.30 -37.20
C ALA A 26 17.39 6.06 -37.55
N GLY A 27 17.33 5.63 -38.82
CA GLY A 27 17.96 4.40 -39.34
C GLY A 27 17.07 3.65 -40.31
N GLU A 28 17.58 2.59 -40.95
CA GLU A 28 16.83 1.77 -41.91
C GLU A 28 15.68 0.99 -41.27
N ASN A 29 14.68 0.59 -42.06
CA ASN A 29 13.57 -0.22 -41.56
C ASN A 29 14.06 -1.51 -40.90
N ASP A 30 13.30 -1.99 -39.91
CA ASP A 30 13.60 -3.24 -39.19
C ASP A 30 14.95 -3.30 -38.44
N THR A 31 15.57 -2.15 -38.18
CA THR A 31 16.80 -2.03 -37.36
C THR A 31 16.55 -1.80 -35.87
N GLY A 32 15.28 -1.82 -35.45
CA GLY A 32 14.91 -1.75 -34.02
C GLY A 32 14.40 -0.39 -33.56
N LYS A 33 14.26 0.60 -34.46
CA LYS A 33 13.68 1.92 -34.13
C LYS A 33 12.31 1.82 -33.47
N SER A 34 11.39 1.05 -34.07
CA SER A 34 10.06 0.82 -33.51
C SER A 34 10.11 0.08 -32.17
N THR A 35 11.10 -0.80 -31.98
CA THR A 35 11.33 -1.51 -30.70
C THR A 35 11.74 -0.54 -29.60
N VAL A 36 12.69 0.36 -29.88
CA VAL A 36 13.08 1.42 -28.93
C VAL A 36 11.90 2.32 -28.60
N GLY A 37 11.14 2.77 -29.61
CA GLY A 37 9.96 3.62 -29.42
C GLY A 37 8.88 2.96 -28.56
N LYS A 38 8.54 1.69 -28.84
CA LYS A 38 7.59 0.92 -28.03
C LYS A 38 8.07 0.75 -26.59
N LEU A 39 9.35 0.46 -26.40
CA LEU A 39 9.93 0.30 -25.07
C LEU A 39 9.87 1.61 -24.26
N MET A 40 10.24 2.73 -24.90
CA MET A 40 10.12 4.06 -24.30
C MET A 40 8.67 4.37 -23.89
N PHE A 41 7.72 4.07 -24.77
CA PHE A 41 6.29 4.24 -24.47
C PHE A 41 5.87 3.41 -23.24
N VAL A 42 6.25 2.13 -23.15
CA VAL A 42 5.94 1.28 -22.00
C VAL A 42 6.56 1.81 -20.71
N ILE A 43 7.83 2.23 -20.75
CA ILE A 43 8.52 2.82 -19.59
C ILE A 43 7.78 4.07 -19.12
N ILE A 44 7.48 5.01 -20.02
CA ILE A 44 6.76 6.24 -19.66
C ILE A 44 5.40 5.91 -19.05
N LYS A 45 4.65 4.99 -19.66
CA LYS A 45 3.33 4.58 -19.16
C LYS A 45 3.40 3.92 -17.78
N ALA A 46 4.41 3.08 -17.55
CA ALA A 46 4.63 2.44 -16.25
C ALA A 46 4.95 3.51 -15.19
N LEU A 47 5.86 4.45 -15.50
CA LEU A 47 6.22 5.53 -14.60
C LEU A 47 5.05 6.48 -14.30
N SER A 48 4.21 6.77 -15.30
CA SER A 48 3.07 7.69 -15.14
C SER A 48 1.97 7.13 -14.25
N ARG A 49 1.86 5.80 -14.16
CA ARG A 49 0.83 5.11 -13.36
C ARG A 49 1.34 4.56 -12.05
N PHE A 50 2.66 4.48 -11.88
CA PHE A 50 3.29 3.85 -10.73
C PHE A 50 2.77 4.36 -9.39
N GLU A 51 2.64 5.68 -9.20
CA GLU A 51 2.10 6.23 -7.93
C GLU A 51 0.64 5.85 -7.70
N GLN A 52 -0.18 5.82 -8.75
CA GLN A 52 -1.59 5.44 -8.66
C GLN A 52 -1.73 3.95 -8.33
N ASP A 53 -1.04 3.10 -9.08
CA ASP A 53 -1.04 1.65 -8.90
C ASP A 53 -0.55 1.28 -7.48
N LEU A 54 0.53 1.91 -7.01
CA LEU A 54 1.03 1.72 -5.65
C LEU A 54 0.00 2.12 -4.58
N ASN A 55 -0.68 3.26 -4.76
CA ASN A 55 -1.67 3.71 -3.79
C ASN A 55 -2.91 2.80 -3.78
N GLU A 56 -3.34 2.33 -4.94
CA GLU A 56 -4.45 1.35 -5.08
C GLU A 56 -4.09 0.02 -4.42
N ASP A 57 -2.90 -0.51 -4.67
CA ASP A 57 -2.39 -1.73 -4.04
C ASP A 57 -2.33 -1.58 -2.51
N LYS A 58 -1.82 -0.44 -2.03
CA LYS A 58 -1.77 -0.15 -0.59
C LYS A 58 -3.16 -0.05 0.04
N LYS A 59 -4.10 0.59 -0.66
CA LYS A 59 -5.51 0.69 -0.23
C LYS A 59 -6.16 -0.68 -0.14
N LYS A 60 -5.89 -1.55 -1.11
CA LYS A 60 -6.36 -2.94 -1.13
C LYS A 60 -5.79 -3.72 0.06
N GLN A 61 -4.47 -3.67 0.29
CA GLN A 61 -3.84 -4.34 1.43
C GLN A 61 -4.39 -3.89 2.78
N ILE A 62 -4.64 -2.58 2.95
CA ILE A 62 -5.28 -2.05 4.17
C ILE A 62 -6.68 -2.66 4.37
N ARG A 63 -7.51 -2.70 3.31
CA ARG A 63 -8.84 -3.29 3.39
C ARG A 63 -8.78 -4.78 3.75
N GLU A 64 -7.95 -5.54 3.05
CA GLU A 64 -7.77 -6.98 3.29
C GLU A 64 -7.31 -7.24 4.73
N THR A 65 -6.39 -6.43 5.25
CA THR A 65 -5.89 -6.55 6.63
C THR A 65 -7.00 -6.26 7.65
N ILE A 66 -7.79 -5.21 7.44
CA ILE A 66 -8.93 -4.85 8.30
C ILE A 66 -10.00 -5.95 8.31
N GLU A 67 -10.33 -6.49 7.14
CA GLU A 67 -11.28 -7.61 7.00
C GLU A 67 -10.76 -8.87 7.71
N SER A 68 -9.46 -9.14 7.59
CA SER A 68 -8.78 -10.23 8.29
C SER A 68 -8.94 -10.10 9.81
N ILE A 69 -8.66 -8.92 10.36
CA ILE A 69 -8.84 -8.61 11.79
C ILE A 69 -10.28 -8.87 12.21
N TYR A 70 -11.25 -8.29 11.50
CA TYR A 70 -12.67 -8.45 11.84
C TYR A 70 -13.13 -9.91 11.78
N PHE A 71 -12.68 -10.67 10.78
CA PHE A 71 -13.00 -12.09 10.65
C PHE A 71 -12.48 -12.89 11.85
N GLN A 72 -11.23 -12.66 12.26
CA GLN A 72 -10.66 -13.33 13.44
C GLN A 72 -11.36 -12.92 14.73
N LEU A 73 -11.69 -11.63 14.90
CA LEU A 73 -12.44 -11.16 16.06
C LEU A 73 -13.83 -11.80 16.15
N ARG A 74 -14.53 -11.93 15.01
CA ARG A 74 -15.84 -12.59 14.96
C ARG A 74 -15.75 -14.09 15.28
N LYS A 75 -14.65 -14.74 14.90
CA LYS A 75 -14.41 -16.16 15.20
C LYS A 75 -14.07 -16.36 16.68
N SER A 76 -13.34 -15.43 17.28
CA SER A 76 -12.80 -15.55 18.64
C SER A 76 -13.75 -15.04 19.72
N TYR A 77 -14.63 -14.09 19.40
CA TYR A 77 -15.48 -13.41 20.37
C TYR A 77 -16.95 -13.38 19.96
N SER A 78 -17.86 -13.59 20.92
CA SER A 78 -19.27 -13.31 20.69
C SER A 78 -19.52 -11.81 20.64
N PHE A 79 -19.87 -11.30 19.46
CA PHE A 79 -20.24 -9.89 19.29
C PHE A 79 -21.57 -9.50 19.94
N GLN A 80 -22.38 -10.47 20.37
CA GLN A 80 -23.56 -10.19 21.20
C GLN A 80 -23.13 -9.81 22.61
N LYS A 81 -22.10 -10.49 23.15
CA LYS A 81 -21.49 -10.16 24.45
C LYS A 81 -20.64 -8.89 24.37
N TYR A 82 -19.92 -8.70 23.27
CA TYR A 82 -19.01 -7.56 23.07
C TYR A 82 -19.43 -6.66 21.90
N PRO A 83 -20.55 -5.91 22.01
CA PRO A 83 -21.05 -5.06 20.92
C PRO A 83 -20.09 -3.89 20.61
N ALA A 84 -19.37 -3.38 21.61
CA ALA A 84 -18.37 -2.34 21.42
C ALA A 84 -17.21 -2.80 20.52
N LEU A 85 -16.80 -4.07 20.62
CA LEU A 85 -15.79 -4.67 19.74
C LEU A 85 -16.31 -4.72 18.30
N LYS A 86 -17.54 -5.23 18.10
CA LYS A 86 -18.16 -5.27 16.78
C LYS A 86 -18.23 -3.88 16.13
N GLN A 87 -18.69 -2.88 16.88
CA GLN A 87 -18.83 -1.52 16.37
C GLN A 87 -17.47 -0.90 16.04
N ALA A 88 -16.49 -1.06 16.93
CA ALA A 88 -15.15 -0.51 16.72
C ALA A 88 -14.44 -1.14 15.53
N PHE A 89 -14.67 -2.42 15.24
CA PHE A 89 -13.96 -3.16 14.20
C PHE A 89 -14.77 -3.41 12.94
N HIS A 90 -15.95 -2.82 12.80
CA HIS A 90 -16.76 -2.97 11.60
C HIS A 90 -15.92 -2.59 10.35
N PRO A 91 -15.75 -3.49 9.36
CA PRO A 91 -14.74 -3.31 8.32
C PRO A 91 -14.86 -1.99 7.56
N GLU A 92 -16.05 -1.65 7.07
CA GLU A 92 -16.25 -0.44 6.27
C GLU A 92 -15.99 0.84 7.07
N VAL A 93 -16.41 0.88 8.32
CA VAL A 93 -16.25 2.06 9.18
C VAL A 93 -14.78 2.25 9.52
N PHE A 94 -14.11 1.16 9.91
CA PHE A 94 -12.70 1.22 10.26
C PHE A 94 -11.84 1.57 9.03
N PHE A 95 -12.15 0.98 7.89
CA PHE A 95 -11.48 1.31 6.63
C PHE A 95 -11.65 2.78 6.25
N GLU A 96 -12.87 3.32 6.32
CA GLU A 96 -13.13 4.73 6.03
C GLU A 96 -12.39 5.67 6.98
N GLU A 97 -12.34 5.36 8.28
CA GLU A 97 -11.59 6.14 9.27
C GLU A 97 -10.08 6.17 8.93
N VAL A 98 -9.50 5.01 8.62
CA VAL A 98 -8.09 4.87 8.24
C VAL A 98 -7.81 5.61 6.92
N GLU A 99 -8.62 5.38 5.90
CA GLU A 99 -8.42 5.94 4.57
C GLU A 99 -8.56 7.46 4.57
N LYS A 100 -9.52 8.00 5.32
CA LYS A 100 -9.69 9.44 5.49
C LYS A 100 -8.42 10.06 6.10
N LEU A 101 -7.93 9.53 7.22
CA LEU A 101 -6.73 10.09 7.87
C LEU A 101 -5.48 9.92 6.99
N ARG A 102 -5.35 8.78 6.31
CA ARG A 102 -4.24 8.49 5.39
C ARG A 102 -4.22 9.45 4.20
N ALA A 103 -5.36 9.67 3.54
CA ALA A 103 -5.47 10.55 2.38
C ALA A 103 -5.07 12.00 2.68
N TYR A 104 -5.32 12.48 3.91
CA TYR A 104 -4.92 13.82 4.37
C TYR A 104 -3.56 13.85 5.09
N ASN A 105 -2.81 12.74 5.13
CA ASN A 105 -1.52 12.62 5.84
C ASN A 105 -1.59 12.96 7.35
N HIS A 106 -2.72 12.67 8.00
CA HIS A 106 -2.96 12.89 9.43
C HIS A 106 -2.37 11.76 10.28
N PHE A 107 -1.04 11.66 10.31
CA PHE A 107 -0.33 10.54 10.95
C PHE A 107 -0.55 10.44 12.46
N ASN A 108 -0.67 11.56 13.17
CA ASN A 108 -0.86 11.55 14.63
C ASN A 108 -2.24 11.01 15.00
N GLU A 109 -3.27 11.45 14.27
CA GLU A 109 -4.64 11.01 14.41
C GLU A 109 -4.79 9.53 14.04
N LEU A 110 -4.07 9.08 13.02
CA LEU A 110 -4.03 7.68 12.60
C LEU A 110 -3.41 6.80 13.69
N ASN A 111 -2.29 7.22 14.28
CA ASN A 111 -1.69 6.52 15.42
C ASN A 111 -2.65 6.47 16.62
N LEU A 112 -3.34 7.57 16.92
CA LEU A 112 -4.32 7.64 17.99
C LEU A 112 -5.52 6.71 17.72
N LEU A 113 -6.02 6.67 16.48
CA LEU A 113 -7.09 5.78 16.05
C LEU A 113 -6.68 4.32 16.29
N LEU A 114 -5.53 3.89 15.78
CA LEU A 114 -5.05 2.52 15.93
C LEU A 114 -4.82 2.14 17.41
N ALA A 115 -4.24 3.05 18.20
CA ALA A 115 -4.08 2.85 19.64
C ALA A 115 -5.43 2.71 20.36
N LYS A 116 -6.45 3.47 19.96
CA LYS A 116 -7.81 3.35 20.49
C LYS A 116 -8.44 2.00 20.14
N LYS A 117 -8.35 1.56 18.88
CA LYS A 117 -8.83 0.23 18.45
C LYS A 117 -8.14 -0.87 19.24
N ARG A 118 -6.82 -0.74 19.42
CA ARG A 118 -6.01 -1.69 20.17
C ARG A 118 -6.47 -1.85 21.62
N ARG A 119 -6.65 -0.73 22.33
CA ARG A 119 -7.15 -0.73 23.72
C ARG A 119 -8.51 -1.41 23.86
N ILE A 120 -9.41 -1.22 22.89
CA ILE A 120 -10.73 -1.88 22.90
C ILE A 120 -10.56 -3.40 22.82
N TRP A 121 -9.67 -3.88 21.94
CA TRP A 121 -9.40 -5.31 21.85
C TRP A 121 -8.70 -5.86 23.10
N ASP A 122 -7.68 -5.19 23.62
CA ASP A 122 -6.96 -5.62 24.82
C ASP A 122 -7.90 -5.76 26.04
N ASN A 123 -8.84 -4.82 26.21
CA ASN A 123 -9.85 -4.88 27.26
C ASN A 123 -10.74 -6.13 27.12
N VAL A 124 -11.28 -6.38 25.94
CA VAL A 124 -12.13 -7.57 25.69
C VAL A 124 -11.33 -8.86 25.86
N GLN A 125 -10.08 -8.90 25.40
CA GLN A 125 -9.21 -10.05 25.58
C GLN A 125 -8.91 -10.33 27.06
N SER A 126 -8.77 -9.29 27.89
CA SER A 126 -8.54 -9.44 29.32
C SER A 126 -9.79 -9.98 30.05
N GLU A 127 -10.98 -9.48 29.70
CA GLU A 127 -12.26 -9.92 30.25
C GLU A 127 -12.54 -11.38 29.86
N TYR A 128 -12.37 -11.70 28.58
CA TYR A 128 -12.57 -13.05 28.06
C TYR A 128 -11.63 -14.08 28.72
N ARG A 129 -10.37 -13.72 28.98
CA ARG A 129 -9.42 -14.60 29.67
C ARG A 129 -9.84 -14.89 31.12
N GLN A 130 -10.55 -14.00 31.79
CA GLN A 130 -11.06 -14.26 33.14
C GLN A 130 -12.22 -15.27 33.13
N ASP A 131 -13.03 -15.29 32.07
CA ASP A 131 -14.14 -16.25 31.91
C ASP A 131 -13.66 -17.68 31.61
N GLU A 132 -12.54 -17.85 30.89
CA GLU A 132 -12.04 -19.15 30.43
C GLU A 132 -11.11 -19.90 31.39
N ILE A 133 -10.67 -19.31 32.51
CA ILE A 133 -9.88 -20.01 33.54
C ILE A 133 -10.65 -21.22 34.13
N GLN A 134 -11.91 -21.42 33.75
CA GLN A 134 -12.73 -22.59 34.09
C GLN A 134 -12.85 -23.68 32.98
N GLY A 135 -12.19 -23.58 31.82
CA GLY A 135 -12.39 -24.53 30.68
C GLY A 135 -11.16 -24.87 29.82
N THR A 136 -11.24 -25.96 29.06
CA THR A 136 -10.15 -26.59 28.26
C THR A 136 -9.98 -26.06 26.82
N GLU A 137 -10.77 -25.08 26.37
CA GLU A 137 -10.76 -24.56 24.97
C GLU A 137 -9.61 -23.58 24.64
N PHE A 138 -8.82 -23.21 25.64
CA PHE A 138 -7.81 -22.14 25.56
C PHE A 138 -6.74 -22.28 24.46
N ARG A 139 -6.38 -23.51 24.04
CA ARG A 139 -5.27 -23.76 23.10
C ARG A 139 -5.57 -23.47 21.62
N SER A 140 -6.82 -23.56 21.16
CA SER A 140 -7.14 -23.22 19.77
C SER A 140 -7.04 -21.71 19.57
N MET A 141 -7.56 -20.95 20.54
CA MET A 141 -7.71 -19.50 20.49
C MET A 141 -6.38 -18.72 20.48
N THR A 142 -5.27 -19.30 20.95
CA THR A 142 -3.97 -18.61 20.93
C THR A 142 -3.53 -18.24 19.52
N HIS A 143 -3.87 -19.05 18.52
CA HIS A 143 -3.49 -18.80 17.14
C HIS A 143 -4.29 -17.65 16.51
N GLU A 144 -5.61 -17.57 16.74
CA GLU A 144 -6.40 -16.44 16.25
C GLU A 144 -5.96 -15.12 16.89
N LEU A 145 -5.63 -15.13 18.19
CA LEU A 145 -5.16 -13.94 18.90
C LEU A 145 -3.79 -13.46 18.38
N GLU A 146 -2.87 -14.39 18.14
CA GLU A 146 -1.58 -14.09 17.52
C GLU A 146 -1.76 -13.54 16.10
N LYS A 147 -2.71 -14.10 15.34
CA LYS A 147 -3.01 -13.58 14.00
C LYS A 147 -3.58 -12.17 14.03
N ILE A 148 -4.49 -11.86 14.97
CA ILE A 148 -5.02 -10.50 15.15
C ILE A 148 -3.89 -9.52 15.50
N GLN A 149 -2.95 -9.94 16.35
CA GLN A 149 -1.76 -9.15 16.70
C GLN A 149 -0.93 -8.80 15.46
N LEU A 150 -0.57 -9.81 14.67
CA LEU A 150 0.25 -9.65 13.47
C LEU A 150 -0.44 -8.78 12.43
N ASP A 151 -1.75 -8.98 12.21
CA ASP A 151 -2.52 -8.16 11.27
C ASP A 151 -2.58 -6.68 11.74
N PHE A 152 -2.66 -6.43 13.05
CA PHE A 152 -2.59 -5.08 13.60
C PHE A 152 -1.23 -4.40 13.38
N GLU A 153 -0.14 -5.14 13.57
CA GLU A 153 1.22 -4.66 13.33
C GLU A 153 1.44 -4.37 11.83
N ALA A 154 0.98 -5.27 10.97
CA ALA A 154 0.99 -5.09 9.52
C ALA A 154 0.20 -3.85 9.11
N LEU A 155 -1.01 -3.67 9.64
CA LEU A 155 -1.83 -2.49 9.38
C LEU A 155 -1.09 -1.22 9.81
N ASN A 156 -0.53 -1.20 11.02
CA ASN A 156 0.23 -0.04 11.52
C ASN A 156 1.41 0.30 10.60
N HIS A 157 2.17 -0.71 10.19
CA HIS A 157 3.29 -0.54 9.26
C HIS A 157 2.84 -0.04 7.87
N LEU A 158 1.72 -0.54 7.35
CA LEU A 158 1.15 -0.10 6.08
C LEU A 158 0.74 1.37 6.12
N VAL A 159 0.12 1.83 7.20
CA VAL A 159 -0.46 3.18 7.25
C VAL A 159 0.54 4.25 7.71
N THR A 160 1.60 3.87 8.44
CA THR A 160 2.60 4.82 8.99
C THR A 160 3.86 4.97 8.14
N GLN A 161 4.13 4.05 7.21
CA GLN A 161 5.25 4.21 6.28
C GLN A 161 5.03 5.45 5.39
N LYS A 162 5.91 6.44 5.55
CA LYS A 162 6.09 7.51 4.57
C LYS A 162 6.59 6.86 3.29
N GLU A 163 5.89 7.09 2.19
CA GLU A 163 6.40 6.75 0.88
C GLU A 163 7.72 7.49 0.67
N ASP A 164 8.78 6.75 0.37
CA ASP A 164 10.11 7.31 0.10
C ASP A 164 10.06 8.07 -1.24
N LYS A 165 9.56 9.31 -1.19
CA LYS A 165 9.47 10.23 -2.33
C LYS A 165 10.82 10.54 -2.98
N LYS A 166 11.94 10.13 -2.35
CA LYS A 166 13.30 10.27 -2.90
C LYS A 166 13.56 9.34 -4.09
N SER A 167 12.95 8.16 -4.18
CA SER A 167 13.13 7.29 -5.35
C SER A 167 12.36 7.80 -6.58
N VAL A 168 11.27 8.54 -6.38
CA VAL A 168 10.35 8.96 -7.45
C VAL A 168 10.71 10.33 -8.06
N ARG A 169 11.34 11.24 -7.29
CA ARG A 169 11.85 12.52 -7.84
C ARG A 169 12.92 12.36 -8.92
N GLY A 170 13.56 11.19 -9.03
CA GLY A 170 14.46 10.88 -10.13
C GLY A 170 13.74 10.57 -11.45
N LEU A 171 12.42 10.35 -11.41
CA LEU A 171 11.60 9.88 -12.53
C LEU A 171 10.43 10.81 -12.85
N SER A 172 10.09 11.77 -11.97
CA SER A 172 9.21 12.87 -12.36
C SER A 172 9.96 13.84 -13.26
N PHE A 173 9.57 13.90 -14.53
CA PHE A 173 9.94 15.03 -15.37
C PHE A 173 9.38 16.29 -14.71
N SER A 174 10.27 17.18 -14.30
CA SER A 174 9.91 18.50 -13.81
C SER A 174 9.12 19.21 -14.91
N GLU A 175 7.82 19.38 -14.73
CA GLU A 175 7.05 20.43 -15.40
C GLU A 175 7.62 21.77 -14.94
N LYS A 176 8.64 22.26 -15.64
CA LYS A 176 9.10 23.64 -15.50
C LYS A 176 8.18 24.50 -16.37
N ASN A 177 7.30 25.23 -15.69
CA ASN A 177 6.85 26.60 -16.00
C ASN A 177 6.80 26.98 -17.49
N LEU A 178 5.65 26.73 -18.11
CA LEU A 178 5.18 27.55 -19.24
C LEU A 178 4.62 28.86 -18.68
N ASN A 179 5.52 29.79 -18.30
CA ASN A 179 5.19 31.21 -18.34
C ASN A 179 5.63 31.71 -19.72
N LEU A 180 4.68 31.71 -20.64
CA LEU A 180 4.73 32.54 -21.84
C LEU A 180 4.49 33.99 -21.37
N GLU A 181 5.56 34.77 -21.26
CA GLU A 181 5.44 36.22 -21.35
C GLU A 181 5.74 36.63 -22.79
N HIS A 182 4.91 37.55 -23.27
CA HIS A 182 4.83 38.11 -24.62
C HIS A 182 6.07 38.87 -25.06
#